data_AF-A0A0R3SXQ9-F1
#
_entry.id   AF-A0A0R3SXQ9-F1
#
_cell.length_a   1.000
_cell.length_b   1.000
_cell.length_c   1.000
_cell.angle_alpha   90.00
_cell.angle_beta   90.00
_cell.angle_gamma   90.00
#
_symmetry.space_group_name_H-M   'P 1'
#
loop_
_entity.id
_entity.type
_entity.pdbx_description
1 polymer ?
#
loop_
_entity_poly.entity_id
_entity_poly.type
_entity_poly.pdbx_seq_one_letter_code
_entity_poly.pdbx_strand_id
1 'polypeptide(L)'
;MPEAKPTSPKKEDLQNARLGSLAPECNSLKDEYEQCFFEFFPRFLCGEKFTEDPCATQLDAYRRCVRCQLETKMGVDLTKLDAQRLSPAEMAEKIEQGAANAKP
;
A
#
# COMPACT_ATOMS: atom_id res chain seq x y z
N MET A 1 -33.54 17.83 8.95
CA MET A 1 -32.79 16.77 8.25
C MET A 1 -31.74 16.28 9.23
N PRO A 2 -31.66 14.99 9.58
CA PRO A 2 -30.62 14.53 10.50
C PRO A 2 -29.28 14.48 9.77
N GLU A 3 -28.30 15.22 10.30
CA GLU A 3 -26.91 15.22 9.86
C GLU A 3 -26.30 13.83 10.14
N ALA A 4 -25.86 13.14 9.09
CA ALA A 4 -25.06 11.93 9.23
C ALA A 4 -23.68 12.34 9.77
N LYS A 5 -23.42 12.09 11.06
CA LYS A 5 -22.08 12.22 11.63
C LYS A 5 -21.12 11.27 10.89
N PRO A 6 -19.88 11.70 10.58
CA PRO A 6 -18.87 10.79 10.04
C PRO A 6 -18.48 9.81 11.15
N THR A 7 -19.06 8.62 11.14
CA THR A 7 -18.61 7.52 12.00
C THR A 7 -17.28 7.01 11.47
N SER A 8 -16.23 7.16 12.28
CA SER A 8 -14.93 6.55 12.01
C SER A 8 -15.10 5.03 11.77
N PRO A 9 -14.40 4.44 10.80
CA PRO A 9 -14.46 3.00 10.55
C PRO A 9 -14.12 2.22 11.82
N LYS A 10 -14.89 1.18 12.14
CA LYS A 10 -14.57 0.29 13.26
C LYS A 10 -13.50 -0.71 12.83
N LYS A 11 -12.78 -1.25 13.82
CA LYS A 11 -11.78 -2.31 13.59
C LYS A 11 -12.38 -3.51 12.86
N GLU A 12 -13.63 -3.84 13.14
CA GLU A 12 -14.37 -4.91 12.45
C GLU A 12 -14.57 -4.63 10.95
N ASP A 13 -14.77 -3.37 10.55
CA ASP A 13 -14.98 -3.01 9.15
C ASP A 13 -13.70 -3.20 8.32
N LEU A 14 -12.52 -2.88 8.90
CA LEU A 14 -11.22 -3.13 8.26
C LEU A 14 -10.90 -4.63 8.19
N GLN A 15 -11.30 -5.41 9.18
CA GLN A 15 -11.12 -6.87 9.16
C GLN A 15 -11.97 -7.54 8.09
N ASN A 16 -13.20 -7.06 7.87
CA ASN A 16 -14.09 -7.60 6.85
C ASN A 16 -13.72 -7.20 5.41
N ALA A 17 -13.03 -6.07 5.23
CA ALA A 17 -12.53 -5.61 3.92
C ALA A 17 -11.24 -6.32 3.47
N ARG A 18 -10.73 -7.25 4.28
CA ARG A 18 -9.43 -7.88 4.08
C ARG A 18 -9.49 -8.91 2.95
N LEU A 19 -9.02 -8.51 1.77
CA LEU A 19 -8.81 -9.44 0.65
C LEU A 19 -7.59 -10.32 0.91
N GLY A 20 -7.62 -11.56 0.39
CA GLY A 20 -6.43 -12.39 0.31
C GLY A 20 -5.35 -11.76 -0.58
N SER A 21 -4.11 -12.18 -0.36
CA SER A 21 -3.00 -11.89 -1.26
C SER A 21 -3.24 -12.52 -2.64
N LEU A 22 -2.66 -11.93 -3.68
CA LEU A 22 -2.59 -12.50 -5.04
C LEU A 22 -1.96 -13.91 -5.06
N ALA A 23 -1.12 -14.16 -4.06
CA ALA A 23 -0.39 -15.39 -3.77
C ALA A 23 -0.90 -15.94 -2.42
N PRO A 24 -1.76 -16.97 -2.38
CA PRO A 24 -2.36 -17.48 -1.14
C PRO A 24 -1.34 -17.92 -0.08
N GLU A 25 -0.19 -18.44 -0.51
CA GLU A 25 0.97 -18.77 0.33
C GLU A 25 1.55 -17.57 1.08
N CYS A 26 1.31 -16.34 0.60
CA CYS A 26 1.75 -15.12 1.26
C CYS A 26 0.69 -14.54 2.20
N ASN A 27 -0.47 -15.19 2.39
CA ASN A 27 -1.55 -14.67 3.22
C ASN A 27 -1.12 -14.47 4.68
N SER A 28 -0.40 -15.40 5.29
CA SER A 28 0.03 -15.23 6.69
C SER A 28 0.96 -14.04 6.87
N LEU A 29 1.90 -13.82 5.93
CA LEU A 29 2.81 -12.67 5.97
C LEU A 29 2.09 -11.34 5.71
N LYS A 30 1.13 -11.36 4.77
CA LYS A 30 0.21 -10.24 4.55
C LYS A 30 -0.55 -9.93 5.83
N ASP A 31 -1.00 -10.98 6.51
CA ASP A 31 -1.84 -10.81 7.67
C ASP A 31 -1.11 -10.12 8.83
N GLU A 32 0.14 -10.51 9.07
CA GLU A 32 1.03 -9.87 10.05
C GLU A 32 1.32 -8.41 9.70
N TYR A 33 1.59 -8.12 8.42
CA TYR A 33 1.82 -6.77 7.95
C TYR A 33 0.58 -5.88 8.11
N GLU A 34 -0.59 -6.36 7.69
CA GLU A 34 -1.84 -5.61 7.77
C GLU A 34 -2.25 -5.35 9.23
N GLN A 35 -2.02 -6.32 10.13
CA GLN A 35 -2.29 -6.13 11.55
C GLN A 35 -1.42 -4.99 12.12
N CYS A 36 -0.14 -4.92 11.76
CA CYS A 36 0.72 -3.80 12.12
C CYS A 36 0.22 -2.48 11.50
N PHE A 37 -0.13 -2.51 10.20
CA PHE A 37 -0.59 -1.33 9.48
C PHE A 37 -1.89 -0.76 10.06
N PHE A 38 -2.84 -1.60 10.47
CA PHE A 38 -4.10 -1.12 11.06
C PHE A 38 -3.92 -0.45 12.43
N GLU A 39 -2.85 -0.76 13.16
CA GLU A 39 -2.52 -0.06 14.41
C GLU A 39 -1.71 1.23 14.15
N PHE A 40 -0.80 1.17 13.18
CA PHE A 40 0.04 2.30 12.78
C PHE A 40 -0.72 3.41 12.05
N PHE A 41 -1.54 3.05 11.06
CA PHE A 41 -2.12 4.00 10.11
C PHE A 41 -3.04 5.05 10.76
N PRO A 42 -3.92 4.71 11.73
CA PRO A 42 -4.73 5.73 12.42
C PRO A 42 -3.87 6.74 13.19
N ARG A 43 -2.77 6.29 13.81
CA ARG A 43 -1.83 7.16 14.54
C ARG A 43 -1.10 8.11 13.59
N PHE A 44 -0.68 7.58 12.44
CA PHE A 44 -0.13 8.38 11.35
C PHE A 44 -1.11 9.46 10.89
N LEU A 45 -2.40 9.13 10.69
CA LEU A 45 -3.43 10.10 10.32
C LEU A 45 -3.67 11.18 11.39
N CYS A 46 -3.46 10.85 12.67
CA CYS A 46 -3.53 11.81 13.78
C CYS A 46 -2.29 12.72 13.88
N GLY A 47 -1.34 12.62 12.95
CA GLY A 47 -0.15 13.47 12.91
C GLY A 47 0.99 12.99 13.80
N GLU A 48 0.92 11.76 14.31
CA GLU A 48 2.07 11.15 14.98
C GLU A 48 3.22 10.98 13.97
N LYS A 49 4.41 11.42 14.37
CA LYS A 49 5.61 11.36 13.52
C LYS A 49 6.41 10.11 13.85
N PHE A 50 6.77 9.38 12.81
CA PHE A 50 7.59 8.19 12.89
C PHE A 50 8.89 8.45 12.13
N THR A 51 10.03 8.19 12.78
CA THR A 51 11.34 8.32 12.14
C THR A 51 11.57 7.21 11.11
N GLU A 52 10.97 6.04 11.35
CA GLU A 52 11.08 4.85 10.53
C GLU A 52 9.69 4.19 10.42
N ASP A 53 9.48 3.40 9.37
CA ASP A 53 8.25 2.63 9.21
C ASP A 53 8.19 1.52 10.27
N PRO A 54 7.23 1.56 11.22
CA PRO A 54 7.13 0.57 12.29
C PRO A 54 6.75 -0.83 11.77
N CYS A 55 6.25 -0.92 10.54
CA CYS A 55 5.86 -2.18 9.91
C CYS A 55 6.87 -2.64 8.84
N ALA A 56 8.05 -2.02 8.77
CA ALA A 56 9.04 -2.27 7.72
C ALA A 56 9.44 -3.75 7.59
N THR A 57 9.64 -4.44 8.72
CA THR A 57 10.05 -5.85 8.74
C THR A 57 8.96 -6.76 8.18
N GLN A 58 7.72 -6.59 8.61
CA GLN A 58 6.58 -7.38 8.13
C GLN A 58 6.30 -7.08 6.65
N LEU A 59 6.41 -5.80 6.27
CA LEU A 59 6.26 -5.36 4.89
C LEU A 59 7.30 -5.99 3.97
N ASP A 60 8.57 -6.01 4.38
CA ASP A 60 9.66 -6.61 3.62
C ASP A 60 9.47 -8.12 3.47
N ALA A 61 9.08 -8.83 4.53
CA ALA A 61 8.78 -10.26 4.46
C ALA A 61 7.62 -10.56 3.48
N TYR A 62 6.52 -9.82 3.59
CA TYR A 62 5.38 -9.97 2.67
C TYR A 62 5.76 -9.65 1.22
N ARG A 63 6.48 -8.54 0.99
CA ARG A 63 6.96 -8.14 -0.35
C ARG A 63 7.83 -9.21 -0.99
N ARG A 64 8.79 -9.78 -0.25
CA ARG A 64 9.67 -10.84 -0.76
C ARG A 64 8.87 -12.07 -1.19
N CYS A 65 7.89 -12.49 -0.40
CA CYS A 65 7.01 -13.60 -0.75
C CYS A 65 6.27 -13.34 -2.05
N VAL A 66 5.59 -12.18 -2.16
CA VAL A 66 4.81 -11.84 -3.37
C VAL A 66 5.71 -11.76 -4.60
N ARG A 67 6.88 -11.10 -4.49
CA ARG A 67 7.81 -10.97 -5.62
C ARG A 67 8.31 -12.32 -6.11
N CYS A 68 8.70 -13.21 -5.20
CA CYS A 68 9.11 -14.57 -5.54
C CYS A 68 8.01 -15.31 -6.32
N GLN A 69 6.75 -15.16 -5.91
CA GLN A 69 5.62 -15.84 -6.57
C GLN A 69 5.26 -15.20 -7.92
N LEU A 70 5.36 -13.88 -8.04
CA LEU A 70 5.18 -13.18 -9.32
C LEU A 70 6.22 -13.63 -10.35
N GLU A 71 7.48 -13.76 -9.96
CA GLU A 71 8.57 -14.21 -10.85
C GLU A 71 8.43 -15.69 -11.20
N THR A 72 8.26 -16.54 -10.20
CA THR A 72 8.37 -18.00 -10.38
C THR A 72 7.08 -18.69 -10.84
N LYS A 73 5.91 -18.16 -10.47
CA LYS A 73 4.61 -18.79 -10.78
C LYS A 73 3.87 -18.07 -11.89
N MET A 74 3.94 -16.73 -11.90
CA MET A 74 3.18 -15.92 -12.87
C MET A 74 4.04 -15.46 -14.06
N GLY A 75 5.37 -15.66 -14.01
CA GLY A 75 6.27 -15.31 -15.10
C GLY A 75 6.40 -13.81 -15.34
N VAL A 76 6.17 -12.99 -14.31
CA VAL A 76 6.29 -11.54 -14.38
C VAL A 76 7.77 -11.14 -14.33
N ASP A 77 8.21 -10.35 -15.31
CA ASP A 77 9.53 -9.72 -15.29
C ASP A 77 9.51 -8.52 -14.33
N LEU A 78 9.97 -8.74 -13.10
CA LEU A 78 10.02 -7.69 -12.09
C LEU A 78 11.04 -6.59 -12.39
N THR A 79 12.11 -6.89 -13.13
CA THR A 79 13.10 -5.86 -13.50
C THR A 79 12.48 -4.85 -14.46
N LYS A 80 11.72 -5.33 -15.44
CA LYS A 80 10.96 -4.48 -16.35
C LYS A 80 9.84 -3.72 -15.63
N LEU A 81 9.20 -4.33 -14.63
CA LEU A 81 8.17 -3.68 -13.82
C LEU A 81 8.77 -2.54 -12.97
N ASP A 82 9.87 -2.82 -12.27
CA ASP A 82 10.55 -1.84 -11.40
C ASP A 82 11.13 -0.68 -12.23
N ALA A 83 11.59 -0.93 -13.45
CA ALA A 83 12.06 0.11 -14.37
C ALA A 83 10.95 1.09 -14.80
N GLN A 84 9.68 0.70 -14.70
CA GLN A 84 8.53 1.59 -14.98
C GLN A 84 8.10 2.38 -13.75
N ARG A 85 8.67 2.10 -12.57
CA ARG A 85 8.31 2.79 -11.34
C ARG A 85 8.91 4.20 -11.34
N LEU A 86 8.05 5.20 -11.44
CA LEU A 86 8.44 6.61 -11.31
C LEU A 86 8.82 6.92 -9.85
N SER A 87 9.89 7.68 -9.67
CA SER A 87 10.21 8.30 -8.39
C SER A 87 9.21 9.41 -8.04
N PRO A 88 9.11 9.83 -6.76
CA PRO A 88 8.25 10.95 -6.37
C PRO A 88 8.54 12.24 -7.15
N ALA A 89 9.81 12.51 -7.46
CA ALA A 89 10.22 13.65 -8.26
C ALA A 89 9.71 13.53 -9.71
N GLU A 90 9.87 12.37 -10.33
CA GLU A 90 9.38 12.12 -11.70
C GLU A 90 7.85 12.13 -11.79
N MET A 91 7.15 11.68 -10.74
CA MET A 91 5.69 11.78 -10.67
C MET A 91 5.23 13.24 -10.59
N ALA A 92 5.88 14.05 -9.75
CA ALA A 92 5.56 15.48 -9.64
C ALA A 92 5.75 16.20 -10.98
N GLU A 93 6.89 15.98 -11.65
CA GLU A 93 7.20 16.61 -12.93
C GLU A 93 6.17 16.23 -14.02
N LYS A 94 5.75 14.95 -14.08
CA LYS A 94 4.75 14.49 -15.05
C LYS A 94 3.35 15.06 -14.78
N ILE A 95 2.98 15.27 -13.52
CA ILE A 95 1.71 15.92 -13.16
C ILE A 95 1.73 17.39 -13.63
N GLU A 96 2.85 18.10 -13.43
CA GLU A 96 3.02 19.48 -13.89
C GLU A 96 3.02 19.60 -15.43
N GLN A 97 3.70 18.68 -16.13
CA GLN A 97 3.68 18.62 -17.60
C GLN A 97 2.29 18.28 -18.15
N GLY A 98 1.54 17.40 -17.49
CA GLY A 98 0.14 17.11 -17.83
C GLY A 98 -0.76 18.34 -17.71
N ALA A 99 -0.54 19.18 -16.69
CA ALA A 99 -1.26 20.44 -16.51
C ALA A 99 -0.88 21.50 -17.55
N ALA A 100 0.39 21.52 -18.00
CA ALA A 100 0.87 22.45 -19.02
C ALA A 100 0.35 22.13 -20.44
N ASN A 101 0.22 20.85 -20.79
CA ASN A 101 -0.29 20.40 -22.09
C ASN A 101 -1.83 20.46 -22.20
N ALA A 102 -2.54 20.70 -21.10
CA ALA A 102 -3.99 20.88 -21.07
C ALA A 102 -4.45 22.33 -21.33
N LYS A 103 -3.51 23.24 -21.63
CA LYS A 103 -3.84 24.62 -21.99
C LYS A 103 -4.18 24.70 -23.49
N PRO A 104 -5.36 25.22 -23.87
CA PRO A 104 -5.83 25.26 -25.25
C PRO A 104 -4.98 26.16 -26.16
#